data_AF-A0A2N8NAI5-F1
#
_entry.id   AF-A0A2N8NAI5-F1
#
_cell.length_a   1.000
_cell.length_b   1.000
_cell.length_c   1.000
_cell.angle_alpha   90.00
_cell.angle_beta   90.00
_cell.angle_gamma   90.00
#
_symmetry.space_group_name_H-M   'P 1'
#
loop_
_entity.id
_entity.type
_entity.pdbx_description
1 polymer ?
#
loop_
_entity_poly.entity_id
_entity_poly.type
_entity_poly.pdbx_seq_one_letter_code
_entity_poly.pdbx_strand_id
1 'polypeptide(L)'
;MMKTIDNNHRKRQLLKRFHMLLNRARIDEDGKREILASYGVEHSSEMDCAGLADVCSKLAVAMSPRASEADRWRKRVMAAVFAYCQAMDYKADIDKVKAIATRAAGATSFNRIPLDRLRSLYNAFNQRIKDIETVGRMAEAPELPTKQPGGFLYV
;
A
#
# COMPACT_ATOMS: atom_id res chain seq x y z
N MET A 1 -12.85 41.95 -22.24
CA MET A 1 -13.28 40.56 -22.47
C MET A 1 -12.15 39.58 -22.87
N MET A 2 -10.91 40.01 -23.13
CA MET A 2 -9.82 39.11 -23.56
C MET A 2 -9.24 38.18 -22.47
N LYS A 3 -9.26 38.59 -21.18
CA LYS A 3 -8.58 37.83 -20.10
C LYS A 3 -9.30 36.53 -19.70
N THR A 4 -10.60 36.42 -19.93
CA THR A 4 -11.42 35.30 -19.43
C THR A 4 -11.33 34.06 -20.31
N ILE A 5 -11.19 34.24 -21.64
CA ILE A 5 -11.08 33.14 -22.61
C ILE A 5 -9.72 32.43 -22.46
N ASP A 6 -8.65 33.21 -22.28
CA ASP A 6 -7.29 32.71 -22.06
C ASP A 6 -7.20 31.92 -20.75
N ASN A 7 -7.85 32.41 -19.69
CA ASN A 7 -7.86 31.73 -18.39
C ASN A 7 -8.63 30.40 -18.44
N ASN A 8 -9.75 30.33 -19.17
CA ASN A 8 -10.48 29.09 -19.37
C ASN A 8 -9.71 28.06 -20.20
N HIS A 9 -8.98 28.52 -21.23
CA HIS A 9 -8.11 27.66 -22.03
C HIS A 9 -6.95 27.11 -21.18
N ARG A 10 -6.30 27.98 -20.40
CA ARG A 10 -5.23 27.62 -19.46
C ARG A 10 -5.71 26.64 -18.39
N LYS A 11 -6.90 26.85 -17.82
CA LYS A 11 -7.51 25.93 -16.84
C LYS A 11 -7.69 24.53 -17.44
N ARG A 12 -8.21 24.43 -18.67
CA ARG A 12 -8.37 23.14 -19.36
C ARG A 12 -7.02 22.44 -19.63
N GLN A 13 -5.98 23.18 -20.02
CA GLN A 13 -4.65 22.61 -20.19
C GLN A 13 -4.07 22.08 -18.87
N LEU A 14 -4.22 22.85 -17.79
CA LEU A 14 -3.77 22.46 -16.46
C LEU A 14 -4.53 21.24 -15.93
N LEU A 15 -5.83 21.13 -16.16
CA LEU A 15 -6.61 19.92 -15.83
C LEU A 15 -6.10 18.68 -16.56
N LYS A 16 -5.84 18.79 -17.86
CA LYS A 16 -5.25 17.67 -18.64
C LYS A 16 -3.89 17.26 -18.07
N ARG A 17 -3.04 18.24 -17.74
CA ARG A 17 -1.74 18.00 -17.13
C ARG A 17 -1.86 17.35 -15.76
N PHE A 18 -2.80 17.81 -14.92
CA PHE A 18 -3.08 17.23 -13.61
C PHE A 18 -3.44 15.74 -13.72
N HIS A 19 -4.41 15.38 -14.57
CA HIS A 19 -4.79 13.97 -14.76
C HIS A 19 -3.66 13.12 -15.35
N MET A 20 -2.88 13.67 -16.30
CA MET A 20 -1.70 12.99 -16.83
C MET A 20 -0.67 12.71 -15.73
N LEU A 21 -0.40 13.70 -14.86
CA LEU A 21 0.56 13.57 -13.77
C LEU A 21 0.08 12.58 -12.71
N LEU A 22 -1.20 12.55 -12.38
CA LEU A 22 -1.78 11.53 -11.49
C LEU A 22 -1.55 10.12 -12.05
N ASN A 23 -1.87 9.91 -13.33
CA ASN A 23 -1.66 8.63 -14.00
C ASN A 23 -0.19 8.24 -14.01
N ARG A 24 0.71 9.19 -14.29
CA ARG A 24 2.15 8.94 -14.35
C ARG A 24 2.76 8.68 -12.97
N ALA A 25 2.26 9.35 -11.95
CA ALA A 25 2.63 9.13 -10.55
C ALA A 25 1.97 7.87 -9.94
N ARG A 26 1.10 7.18 -10.69
CA ARG A 26 0.30 6.04 -10.23
C ARG A 26 -0.50 6.33 -8.96
N ILE A 27 -0.99 7.56 -8.85
CA ILE A 27 -1.85 7.97 -7.73
C ILE A 27 -3.25 7.46 -8.03
N ASP A 28 -3.78 6.65 -7.11
CA ASP A 28 -5.14 6.09 -7.20
C ASP A 28 -6.20 7.12 -6.79
N GLU A 29 -7.48 6.77 -6.95
CA GLU A 29 -8.59 7.69 -6.63
C GLU A 29 -8.59 8.14 -5.16
N ASP A 30 -8.12 7.29 -4.24
CA ASP A 30 -7.94 7.67 -2.83
C ASP A 30 -6.86 8.75 -2.67
N GLY A 31 -5.69 8.57 -3.30
CA GLY A 31 -4.64 9.58 -3.28
C GLY A 31 -5.04 10.88 -3.99
N LYS A 32 -5.84 10.79 -5.05
CA LYS A 32 -6.41 11.97 -5.74
C LYS A 32 -7.38 12.72 -4.83
N ARG A 33 -8.28 12.02 -4.12
CA ARG A 33 -9.19 12.63 -3.14
C ARG A 33 -8.42 13.33 -2.02
N GLU A 34 -7.36 12.70 -1.54
CA GLU A 34 -6.51 13.29 -0.50
C GLU A 34 -5.82 14.59 -0.97
N ILE A 35 -5.33 14.60 -2.21
CA ILE A 35 -4.75 15.80 -2.82
C ILE A 35 -5.83 16.89 -2.94
N LEU A 36 -6.99 16.57 -3.49
CA LEU A 36 -8.07 17.56 -3.68
C LEU A 36 -8.56 18.15 -2.35
N ALA A 37 -8.71 17.30 -1.32
CA ALA A 37 -9.09 17.73 0.02
C ALA A 37 -8.08 18.73 0.63
N SER A 38 -6.78 18.62 0.31
CA SER A 38 -5.78 19.58 0.79
C SER A 38 -5.93 20.99 0.20
N TYR A 39 -6.65 21.13 -0.92
CA TYR A 39 -7.04 22.41 -1.53
C TYR A 39 -8.49 22.79 -1.21
N GLY A 40 -9.17 22.04 -0.33
CA GLY A 40 -10.55 22.30 0.07
C GLY A 40 -11.58 22.05 -1.03
N VAL A 41 -11.25 21.26 -2.05
CA VAL A 41 -12.13 20.95 -3.18
C VAL A 41 -12.40 19.44 -3.25
N GLU A 42 -13.57 19.06 -3.75
CA GLU A 42 -13.90 17.64 -3.99
C GLU A 42 -13.59 17.24 -5.43
N HIS A 43 -13.68 18.21 -6.36
CA HIS A 43 -13.47 17.99 -7.77
C HIS A 43 -12.36 18.87 -8.33
N SER A 44 -11.53 18.29 -9.22
CA SER A 44 -10.44 19.04 -9.88
C SER A 44 -10.95 20.23 -10.69
N SER A 45 -12.20 20.19 -11.16
CA SER A 45 -12.86 21.28 -11.88
C SER A 45 -13.16 22.52 -11.02
N GLU A 46 -13.28 22.36 -9.71
CA GLU A 46 -13.55 23.45 -8.76
C GLU A 46 -12.28 24.27 -8.48
N MET A 47 -11.12 23.65 -8.66
CA MET A 47 -9.83 24.27 -8.42
C MET A 47 -9.52 25.36 -9.46
N ASP A 48 -8.86 26.43 -9.04
CA ASP A 48 -8.48 27.54 -9.90
C ASP A 48 -7.15 27.28 -10.63
N CYS A 49 -6.77 28.18 -11.54
CA CYS A 49 -5.54 28.03 -12.32
C CYS A 49 -4.27 28.04 -11.43
N ALA A 50 -4.28 28.79 -10.34
CA ALA A 50 -3.14 28.88 -9.43
C ALA A 50 -2.97 27.57 -8.63
N GLY A 51 -4.05 27.05 -8.05
CA GLY A 51 -4.07 25.77 -7.35
C GLY A 51 -3.71 24.60 -8.27
N LEU A 52 -4.24 24.58 -9.51
CA LEU A 52 -3.87 23.54 -10.48
C LEU A 52 -2.38 23.59 -10.85
N ALA A 53 -1.80 24.78 -11.02
CA ALA A 53 -0.39 24.92 -11.32
C ALA A 53 0.51 24.49 -10.14
N ASP A 54 0.14 24.83 -8.91
CA ASP A 54 0.84 24.42 -7.70
C ASP A 54 0.79 22.90 -7.49
N VAL A 55 -0.39 22.29 -7.59
CA VAL A 55 -0.55 20.83 -7.52
C VAL A 55 0.27 20.12 -8.58
N CYS A 56 0.24 20.60 -9.84
CA CYS A 56 1.04 20.01 -10.91
C CYS A 56 2.54 20.07 -10.61
N SER A 57 3.01 21.15 -9.97
CA SER A 57 4.41 21.31 -9.59
C SER A 57 4.80 20.38 -8.45
N LYS A 58 3.98 20.28 -7.41
CA LYS A 58 4.16 19.34 -6.29
C LYS A 58 4.13 17.88 -6.76
N LEU A 59 3.20 17.53 -7.65
CA LEU A 59 3.14 16.20 -8.28
C LEU A 59 4.38 15.89 -9.11
N ALA A 60 4.94 16.87 -9.81
CA ALA A 60 6.19 16.70 -10.55
C ALA A 60 7.36 16.36 -9.61
N VAL A 61 7.45 17.04 -8.46
CA VAL A 61 8.45 16.72 -7.42
C VAL A 61 8.20 15.35 -6.78
N ALA A 62 6.93 15.01 -6.54
CA ALA A 62 6.53 13.72 -5.99
C ALA A 62 6.81 12.55 -6.95
N MET A 63 7.10 12.78 -8.24
CA MET A 63 7.60 11.75 -9.16
C MET A 63 9.12 11.51 -9.05
N SER A 64 9.79 12.09 -8.05
CA SER A 64 11.20 11.82 -7.79
C SER A 64 11.47 10.33 -7.54
N PRO A 65 12.70 9.83 -7.81
CA PRO A 65 13.05 8.41 -7.70
C PRO A 65 12.69 7.76 -6.36
N ARG A 66 12.75 8.52 -5.27
CA ARG A 66 12.35 8.06 -3.92
C ARG A 66 10.87 7.64 -3.84
N ALA A 67 9.97 8.35 -4.51
CA ALA A 67 8.56 7.99 -4.53
C ALA A 67 8.30 6.70 -5.33
N SER A 68 9.07 6.48 -6.40
CA SER A 68 9.03 5.23 -7.16
C SER A 68 9.43 4.01 -6.32
N GLU A 69 10.36 4.20 -5.37
CA GLU A 69 10.78 3.15 -4.47
C GLU A 69 9.68 2.82 -3.45
N ALA A 70 9.01 3.84 -2.91
CA ALA A 70 7.87 3.66 -2.01
C ALA A 70 6.73 2.90 -2.71
N ASP A 71 6.40 3.22 -3.96
CA ASP A 71 5.40 2.47 -4.74
C ASP A 71 5.79 0.99 -4.92
N ARG A 72 7.06 0.71 -5.20
CA ARG A 72 7.57 -0.67 -5.29
C ARG A 72 7.39 -1.42 -3.97
N TRP A 73 7.70 -0.79 -2.84
CA TRP A 73 7.51 -1.40 -1.52
C TRP A 73 6.05 -1.58 -1.15
N ARG A 74 5.15 -0.65 -1.51
CA ARG A 74 3.70 -0.82 -1.32
C ARG A 74 3.19 -2.09 -2.00
N LYS A 75 3.56 -2.31 -3.26
CA LYS A 75 3.20 -3.54 -3.98
C LYS A 75 3.74 -4.80 -3.32
N ARG A 76 4.98 -4.77 -2.84
CA ARG A 76 5.58 -5.89 -2.09
C ARG A 76 4.84 -6.20 -0.81
N VAL A 77 4.47 -5.18 -0.04
CA VAL A 77 3.67 -5.34 1.18
C VAL A 77 2.30 -5.93 0.85
N MET A 78 1.60 -5.42 -0.18
CA MET A 78 0.33 -6.00 -0.61
C MET A 78 0.47 -7.49 -0.94
N ALA A 79 1.48 -7.87 -1.71
CA ALA A 79 1.74 -9.27 -2.04
C ALA A 79 2.02 -10.14 -0.80
N ALA A 80 2.81 -9.65 0.15
CA ALA A 80 3.09 -10.36 1.40
C ALA A 80 1.83 -10.53 2.26
N VAL A 81 0.98 -9.51 2.34
CA VAL A 81 -0.30 -9.60 3.07
C VAL A 81 -1.27 -10.56 2.37
N PHE A 82 -1.32 -10.58 1.04
CA PHE A 82 -2.10 -11.56 0.29
C PHE A 82 -1.63 -12.98 0.59
N ALA A 83 -0.33 -13.24 0.56
CA ALA A 83 0.24 -14.55 0.88
C ALA A 83 -0.08 -14.97 2.33
N TYR A 84 0.01 -14.03 3.28
CA TYR A 84 -0.39 -14.26 4.67
C TYR A 84 -1.87 -14.64 4.81
N CYS A 85 -2.77 -13.95 4.11
CA CYS A 85 -4.19 -14.31 4.09
C CYS A 85 -4.42 -15.70 3.50
N GLN A 86 -3.72 -16.05 2.41
CA GLN A 86 -3.81 -17.38 1.81
C GLN A 86 -3.31 -18.50 2.73
N ALA A 87 -2.18 -18.28 3.44
CA ALA A 87 -1.66 -19.24 4.41
C ALA A 87 -2.62 -19.47 5.59
N MET A 88 -3.51 -18.51 5.85
CA MET A 88 -4.58 -18.57 6.87
C MET A 88 -5.92 -19.07 6.30
N ASP A 89 -5.95 -19.53 5.04
CA ASP A 89 -7.15 -19.90 4.29
C ASP A 89 -8.24 -18.79 4.27
N TYR A 90 -7.80 -17.53 4.31
CA TYR A 90 -8.68 -16.37 4.34
C TYR A 90 -8.75 -15.71 2.96
N LYS A 91 -9.96 -15.65 2.38
CA LYS A 91 -10.21 -14.94 1.11
C LYS A 91 -10.19 -13.42 1.34
N ALA A 92 -9.10 -12.78 0.90
CA ALA A 92 -8.92 -11.35 0.98
C ALA A 92 -9.07 -10.67 -0.39
N ASP A 93 -9.75 -9.53 -0.39
CA ASP A 93 -9.82 -8.59 -1.53
C ASP A 93 -8.77 -7.49 -1.36
N ILE A 94 -8.50 -6.72 -2.43
CA ILE A 94 -7.51 -5.63 -2.40
C ILE A 94 -7.77 -4.64 -1.27
N ASP A 95 -9.04 -4.26 -1.04
CA ASP A 95 -9.40 -3.29 0.00
C ASP A 95 -9.16 -3.85 1.40
N LYS A 96 -9.44 -5.14 1.62
CA LYS A 96 -9.14 -5.82 2.88
C LYS A 96 -7.64 -5.87 3.12
N VAL A 97 -6.85 -6.17 2.10
CA VAL A 97 -5.39 -6.20 2.18
C VAL A 97 -4.84 -4.82 2.53
N LYS A 98 -5.31 -3.76 1.86
CA LYS A 98 -4.95 -2.37 2.19
C LYS A 98 -5.33 -2.04 3.63
N ALA A 99 -6.52 -2.44 4.09
CA ALA A 99 -6.98 -2.19 5.46
C ALA A 99 -6.13 -2.92 6.50
N ILE A 100 -5.76 -4.18 6.26
CA ILE A 100 -4.88 -4.97 7.15
C ILE A 100 -3.50 -4.30 7.24
N ALA A 101 -2.90 -3.96 6.10
CA ALA A 101 -1.60 -3.30 6.08
C ALA A 101 -1.63 -1.93 6.79
N THR A 102 -2.71 -1.16 6.61
CA THR A 102 -2.90 0.15 7.24
C THR A 102 -3.03 0.02 8.76
N ARG A 103 -3.83 -0.95 9.25
CA ARG A 103 -3.94 -1.26 10.68
C ARG A 103 -2.61 -1.72 11.28
N ALA A 104 -1.89 -2.60 10.59
CA ALA A 104 -0.57 -3.06 11.03
C ALA A 104 0.48 -1.93 11.06
N ALA A 105 0.35 -0.96 10.15
CA ALA A 105 1.20 0.22 10.12
C ALA A 105 0.89 1.23 11.24
N GLY A 106 -0.35 1.26 11.74
CA GLY A 106 -0.84 2.35 12.58
C GLY A 106 -1.06 3.65 11.79
N ALA A 107 -1.27 3.55 10.48
CA ALA A 107 -1.46 4.72 9.61
C ALA A 107 -2.95 4.98 9.34
N THR A 108 -3.30 6.20 8.91
CA THR A 108 -4.68 6.53 8.51
C THR A 108 -5.03 6.00 7.11
N SER A 109 -4.04 5.89 6.23
CA SER A 109 -4.20 5.37 4.87
C SER A 109 -2.95 4.61 4.43
N PHE A 110 -3.14 3.63 3.53
CA PHE A 110 -2.04 2.82 3.01
C PHE A 110 -0.98 3.64 2.28
N ASN A 111 -1.40 4.69 1.57
CA ASN A 111 -0.51 5.58 0.84
C ASN A 111 0.38 6.43 1.76
N ARG A 112 -0.04 6.67 3.01
CA ARG A 112 0.71 7.44 4.02
C ARG A 112 1.76 6.62 4.78
N ILE A 113 1.85 5.32 4.54
CA ILE A 113 2.85 4.49 5.24
C ILE A 113 4.26 4.88 4.75
N PRO A 114 5.17 5.27 5.66
CA PRO A 114 6.53 5.64 5.28
C PRO A 114 7.35 4.42 4.81
N LEU A 115 8.37 4.67 3.99
CA LEU A 115 9.18 3.62 3.34
C LEU A 115 9.76 2.60 4.33
N ASP A 116 10.34 3.09 5.43
CA ASP A 116 10.94 2.22 6.45
C ASP A 116 9.90 1.32 7.11
N ARG A 117 8.68 1.84 7.31
CA ARG A 117 7.57 1.07 7.85
C ARG A 117 7.06 0.02 6.86
N LEU A 118 7.03 0.33 5.55
CA LEU A 118 6.71 -0.66 4.52
C LEU A 118 7.71 -1.83 4.52
N ARG A 119 9.02 -1.54 4.66
CA ARG A 119 10.06 -2.57 4.75
C ARG A 119 9.89 -3.44 6.01
N SER A 120 9.62 -2.80 7.15
CA SER A 120 9.35 -3.49 8.41
C SER A 120 8.11 -4.40 8.31
N LEU A 121 7.01 -3.91 7.73
CA LEU A 121 5.79 -4.70 7.53
C LEU A 121 6.03 -5.90 6.62
N TYR A 122 6.72 -5.71 5.51
CA TYR A 122 7.06 -6.80 4.59
C TYR A 122 7.78 -7.95 5.32
N ASN A 123 8.80 -7.62 6.12
CA ASN A 123 9.55 -8.61 6.90
C ASN A 123 8.67 -9.27 7.96
N ALA A 124 7.82 -8.51 8.65
CA ALA A 124 6.92 -9.04 9.68
C ALA A 124 5.90 -10.03 9.11
N PHE A 125 5.27 -9.72 7.97
CA PHE A 125 4.34 -10.64 7.32
C PHE A 125 5.04 -11.90 6.81
N ASN A 126 6.23 -11.78 6.21
CA ASN A 126 7.00 -12.95 5.78
C ASN A 126 7.40 -13.84 6.96
N GLN A 127 7.77 -13.26 8.10
CA GLN A 127 8.09 -14.05 9.29
C GLN A 127 6.86 -14.83 9.76
N ARG A 128 5.69 -14.16 9.82
CA ARG A 128 4.43 -14.82 10.19
C ARG A 128 4.08 -15.96 9.25
N ILE A 129 4.26 -15.82 7.94
CA ILE A 129 4.03 -16.89 6.95
C ILE A 129 4.89 -18.11 7.28
N LYS A 130 6.20 -17.91 7.52
CA LYS A 130 7.12 -18.99 7.89
C LYS A 130 6.72 -19.69 9.19
N ASP A 131 6.26 -18.92 10.17
CA ASP A 131 5.82 -19.47 11.45
C ASP A 131 4.59 -20.38 11.24
N ILE A 132 3.63 -19.96 10.40
CA ILE A 132 2.44 -20.75 10.04
C ILE A 132 2.82 -22.05 9.34
N GLU A 133 3.69 -21.99 8.34
CA GLU A 133 4.18 -23.17 7.62
C GLU A 133 4.96 -24.12 8.54
N THR A 134 5.70 -23.58 9.51
CA THR A 134 6.44 -24.37 10.48
C THR A 134 5.50 -25.09 11.45
N VAL A 135 4.51 -24.38 12.00
CA VAL A 135 3.48 -24.98 12.86
C VAL A 135 2.67 -26.03 12.10
N GLY A 136 2.30 -25.76 10.84
CA GLY A 136 1.59 -26.73 9.99
C GLY A 136 2.38 -28.03 9.81
N ARG A 137 3.68 -27.93 9.49
CA ARG A 137 4.56 -29.11 9.38
C ARG A 137 4.70 -29.88 10.69
N MET A 138 4.74 -29.19 11.84
CA MET A 138 4.80 -29.85 13.15
C MET A 138 3.49 -30.56 13.49
N ALA A 139 2.35 -30.02 13.08
CA ALA A 139 1.04 -30.64 13.27
C ALA A 139 0.81 -31.85 12.35
N GLU A 140 1.34 -31.84 11.13
CA GLU A 140 1.29 -32.95 10.16
C GLU A 140 2.29 -34.08 10.44
N ALA A 141 3.19 -33.93 11.41
CA ALA A 141 4.12 -34.97 11.82
C ALA A 141 3.63 -35.69 13.10
N PRO A 142 2.65 -36.61 13.04
CA PRO A 142 2.32 -37.48 14.16
C PRO A 142 3.24 -38.69 14.16
N GLU A 143 4.51 -38.53 14.53
CA GLU A 143 5.30 -39.68 15.02
C GLU A 143 5.99 -39.32 16.33
N LEU A 144 5.26 -39.59 17.41
CA LEU A 144 5.84 -39.90 18.71
C LEU A 144 6.87 -41.02 18.51
N PRO A 145 8.11 -40.90 19.05
CA PRO A 145 9.01 -42.04 19.08
C PRO A 145 8.44 -43.08 20.06
N THR A 146 7.70 -44.05 19.53
CA THR A 146 7.36 -45.30 20.23
C THR A 146 8.57 -46.22 20.24
N LYS A 147 9.59 -45.86 21.02
CA LYS A 147 10.51 -46.84 21.57
C LYS A 147 10.54 -46.67 23.08
N GLN A 148 9.74 -47.49 23.77
CA GLN A 148 10.04 -47.85 25.14
C GLN A 148 11.45 -48.47 25.15
N PRO A 149 12.45 -47.90 25.86
CA PRO A 149 13.61 -48.68 26.21
C PRO A 149 13.13 -49.78 27.17
N GLY A 150 13.44 -51.02 26.80
CA GLY A 150 13.05 -52.22 27.51
C GLY A 150 13.40 -52.18 29.00
N GLY A 151 12.65 -52.99 29.73
CA GLY A 151 12.59 -53.03 31.19
C GLY A 151 13.95 -52.95 31.88
N PHE A 152 14.01 -52.03 32.85
CA PHE A 152 14.89 -52.20 34.00
C PHE A 152 14.44 -53.46 34.74
N LEU A 153 15.22 -54.54 34.63
CA LEU A 153 15.20 -55.62 35.60
C LEU A 153 15.73 -55.02 36.92
N TYR A 154 14.86 -54.94 37.93
CA TYR A 154 15.29 -54.77 39.31
C TYR A 154 15.63 -56.15 39.88
N VAL A 155 16.89 -56.27 40.30
CA VAL A 155 17.51 -57.28 41.20
C VAL A 155 17.47 -58.74 40.75
#